data_AF-A0A2H0KQQ3-F1
#
_entry.id   AF-A0A2H0KQQ3-F1
#
_cell.length_a   1.000
_cell.length_b   1.000
_cell.length_c   1.000
_cell.angle_alpha   90.00
_cell.angle_beta   90.00
_cell.angle_gamma   90.00
#
_symmetry.space_group_name_H-M   'P 1'
#
loop_
_entity.id
_entity.type
_entity.pdbx_description
1 polymer ?
#
loop_
_entity_poly.entity_id
_entity_poly.type
_entity_poly.pdbx_seq_one_letter_code
_entity_poly.pdbx_strand_id
1 'polypeptide(L)'
;MLTLFARDDKTKIIKMRRMTMVETNQKGQTAIILAVLVLAVILTIGLGFSALVLNQIKTMRAVGFSAEALYAADAGAEKCLYQVRQEIESECGAAGGGTTSMQLSNDASFIATKTAGPLINSLGRYQTASRKIELSWTE
;
A
#
# COMPACT_ATOMS: atom_id res chain seq x y z
N MET A 1 -12.74 -36.26 -84.89
CA MET A 1 -13.51 -35.09 -84.42
C MET A 1 -14.52 -35.52 -83.32
N LEU A 2 -14.07 -36.13 -82.22
CA LEU A 2 -14.97 -36.57 -81.11
C LEU A 2 -14.33 -36.48 -79.71
N THR A 3 -13.05 -36.07 -79.61
CA THR A 3 -12.31 -36.05 -78.34
C THR A 3 -12.22 -34.66 -77.68
N LEU A 4 -12.60 -33.59 -78.38
CA LEU A 4 -12.49 -32.21 -77.87
C LEU A 4 -13.69 -31.77 -77.00
N PHE A 5 -14.87 -32.37 -77.17
CA PHE A 5 -16.06 -32.02 -76.37
C PHE A 5 -16.08 -32.64 -74.96
N ALA A 6 -15.37 -33.75 -74.72
CA ALA A 6 -15.35 -34.43 -73.42
C ALA A 6 -14.37 -33.83 -72.39
N ARG A 7 -13.45 -32.96 -72.83
CA ARG A 7 -12.41 -32.37 -71.98
C ARG A 7 -12.93 -31.19 -71.14
N ASP A 8 -13.84 -30.39 -71.68
CA ASP A 8 -14.38 -29.19 -71.04
C ASP A 8 -15.24 -29.54 -69.80
N ASP A 9 -16.13 -30.52 -69.94
CA ASP A 9 -17.06 -30.93 -68.89
C ASP A 9 -16.33 -31.49 -67.64
N LYS A 10 -15.34 -32.36 -67.83
CA LYS A 10 -14.52 -32.87 -66.73
C LYS A 10 -13.76 -31.75 -66.02
N THR A 11 -13.23 -30.78 -66.76
CA THR A 11 -12.54 -29.63 -66.16
C THR A 11 -13.47 -28.71 -65.37
N LYS A 12 -14.73 -28.54 -65.81
CA LYS A 12 -15.76 -27.83 -65.04
C LYS A 12 -16.12 -28.55 -63.76
N ILE A 13 -16.35 -29.86 -63.80
CA ILE A 13 -16.69 -30.68 -62.63
C ILE A 13 -15.55 -30.67 -61.59
N ILE A 14 -14.29 -30.78 -62.04
CA ILE A 14 -13.11 -30.69 -61.17
C ILE A 14 -12.98 -29.30 -60.55
N LYS A 15 -13.24 -28.24 -61.33
CA LYS A 15 -13.20 -26.85 -60.86
C LYS A 15 -14.33 -26.53 -59.86
N MET A 16 -15.53 -27.08 -60.06
CA MET A 16 -16.68 -26.92 -59.16
C MET A 16 -16.49 -27.66 -57.83
N ARG A 17 -15.91 -28.86 -57.86
CA ARG A 17 -15.57 -29.64 -56.65
C ARG A 17 -14.47 -28.99 -55.82
N ARG A 18 -13.55 -28.25 -56.46
CA ARG A 18 -12.48 -27.51 -55.76
C ARG A 18 -12.97 -26.19 -55.13
N MET A 19 -14.11 -25.67 -55.57
CA MET A 19 -14.68 -24.40 -55.09
C MET A 19 -15.52 -24.52 -53.82
N THR A 20 -15.79 -25.74 -53.33
CA THR A 20 -16.69 -26.00 -52.19
C THR A 20 -16.00 -26.48 -50.91
N MET A 21 -14.67 -26.37 -50.81
CA MET A 21 -13.97 -26.63 -49.54
C MET A 21 -13.37 -25.36 -48.96
N VAL A 22 -14.21 -24.56 -48.32
CA VAL A 22 -13.80 -23.64 -47.26
C VAL A 22 -14.32 -24.28 -45.97
N GLU A 23 -13.43 -24.99 -45.27
CA GLU A 23 -13.74 -25.61 -43.99
C GLU A 23 -13.82 -24.51 -42.91
N THR A 24 -15.03 -24.25 -42.40
CA THR A 24 -15.28 -23.20 -41.41
C THR A 24 -14.91 -23.68 -40.01
N ASN A 25 -13.61 -23.77 -39.70
CA ASN A 25 -13.10 -24.11 -38.37
C ASN A 25 -13.16 -22.91 -37.38
N GLN A 26 -14.25 -22.14 -37.42
CA GLN A 26 -14.41 -20.91 -36.62
C GLN A 26 -14.69 -21.17 -35.14
N LYS A 27 -15.08 -22.39 -34.77
CA LYS A 27 -15.39 -22.75 -33.36
C LYS A 27 -14.15 -22.77 -32.47
N GLY A 28 -12.98 -23.14 -33.00
CA GLY A 28 -11.72 -23.12 -32.24
C GLY A 28 -11.19 -21.72 -32.02
N GLN A 29 -11.30 -20.84 -33.01
CA GLN A 29 -10.85 -19.44 -32.92
C GLN A 29 -11.66 -18.64 -31.89
N THR A 30 -12.98 -18.79 -31.86
CA THR A 30 -13.83 -18.11 -30.88
C THR A 30 -13.57 -18.60 -29.45
N ALA A 31 -13.31 -19.89 -29.26
CA ALA A 31 -12.95 -20.45 -27.96
C ALA A 31 -11.63 -19.89 -27.42
N ILE A 32 -10.61 -19.73 -28.27
CA ILE A 32 -9.31 -19.15 -27.87
C ILE A 32 -9.45 -17.68 -27.50
N ILE A 33 -10.18 -16.89 -28.29
CA ILE A 33 -10.41 -15.47 -27.99
C ILE A 33 -11.16 -15.29 -26.66
N LEU A 34 -12.17 -16.12 -26.41
CA LEU A 34 -12.92 -16.11 -25.15
C LEU A 34 -12.04 -16.53 -23.97
N ALA A 35 -11.20 -17.56 -24.13
CA ALA A 35 -10.26 -17.98 -23.10
C ALA A 35 -9.25 -16.85 -22.76
N VAL A 36 -8.70 -16.18 -23.77
CA VAL A 36 -7.78 -15.04 -23.56
C VAL A 36 -8.48 -13.89 -22.85
N LEU A 37 -9.74 -13.60 -23.20
CA LEU A 37 -10.52 -12.55 -22.54
C LEU A 37 -10.77 -12.88 -21.06
N VAL A 38 -11.16 -14.13 -20.75
CA VAL A 38 -11.36 -14.58 -19.37
C VAL A 38 -10.04 -14.55 -18.59
N LEU A 39 -8.94 -15.02 -19.18
CA LEU A 39 -7.62 -14.96 -18.54
C LEU A 39 -7.17 -13.52 -18.29
N ALA A 40 -7.44 -12.60 -19.21
CA ALA A 40 -7.13 -11.18 -19.02
C ALA A 40 -7.90 -10.59 -17.84
N VAL A 41 -9.20 -10.91 -17.71
CA VAL A 41 -10.03 -10.46 -16.57
C VAL A 41 -9.51 -11.03 -15.25
N ILE A 42 -9.16 -12.32 -15.20
CA ILE A 42 -8.63 -12.94 -13.98
C ILE A 42 -7.27 -12.32 -13.61
N LEU A 43 -6.42 -12.06 -14.60
CA LEU A 43 -5.11 -11.43 -14.39
C LEU A 43 -5.24 -10.00 -13.84
N THR A 44 -6.15 -9.19 -14.38
CA THR A 44 -6.35 -7.82 -13.87
C THR A 44 -6.87 -7.82 -12.43
N ILE A 45 -7.78 -8.73 -12.09
CA ILE A 45 -8.26 -8.91 -10.71
C ILE A 45 -7.11 -9.30 -9.79
N GLY A 46 -6.27 -10.28 -10.19
CA GLY A 46 -5.14 -10.73 -9.39
C GLY A 46 -4.09 -9.64 -9.14
N LEU A 47 -3.76 -8.85 -10.16
CA LEU A 47 -2.83 -7.72 -10.03
C LEU A 47 -3.43 -6.59 -9.17
N GLY A 48 -4.71 -6.28 -9.34
CA GLY A 48 -5.43 -5.31 -8.51
C GLY A 48 -5.42 -5.71 -7.04
N PHE A 49 -5.66 -6.98 -6.74
CA PHE A 49 -5.62 -7.49 -5.37
C PHE A 49 -4.21 -7.44 -4.76
N SER A 50 -3.19 -7.76 -5.56
CA SER A 50 -1.79 -7.70 -5.12
C SER A 50 -1.39 -6.30 -4.65
N ALA A 51 -1.81 -5.25 -5.36
CA ALA A 51 -1.55 -3.87 -4.96
C ALA A 51 -2.20 -3.51 -3.61
N LEU A 52 -3.41 -4.00 -3.35
CA LEU A 52 -4.10 -3.80 -2.07
C LEU A 52 -3.35 -4.48 -0.92
N VAL A 53 -2.93 -5.73 -1.10
CA VAL A 53 -2.17 -6.49 -0.09
C VAL A 53 -0.85 -5.80 0.24
N LEU A 54 -0.11 -5.34 -0.77
CA LEU A 54 1.16 -4.62 -0.55
C LEU A 54 0.95 -3.34 0.25
N ASN A 55 -0.17 -2.64 0.06
CA ASN A 55 -0.48 -1.45 0.84
C ASN A 55 -0.80 -1.80 2.31
N GLN A 56 -1.56 -2.88 2.55
CA GLN A 56 -1.86 -3.36 3.90
C GLN A 56 -0.59 -3.73 4.67
N ILE A 57 0.38 -4.39 4.04
CA ILE A 57 1.66 -4.76 4.66
C ILE A 57 2.43 -3.53 5.14
N LYS A 58 2.45 -2.44 4.36
CA LYS A 58 3.09 -1.18 4.76
C LYS A 58 2.44 -0.59 6.01
N THR A 59 1.11 -0.59 6.07
CA THR A 59 0.37 -0.10 7.24
C THR A 59 0.60 -0.96 8.48
N MET A 60 0.68 -2.29 8.34
CA MET A 60 0.98 -3.19 9.45
C MET A 60 2.36 -2.92 10.08
N ARG A 61 3.37 -2.55 9.27
CA ARG A 61 4.69 -2.16 9.81
C ARG A 61 4.63 -0.92 10.70
N ALA A 62 3.77 0.06 10.36
CA ALA A 62 3.58 1.25 11.19
C ALA A 62 2.91 0.90 12.55
N VAL A 63 2.08 -0.14 12.59
CA VAL A 63 1.54 -0.66 13.86
C VAL A 63 2.63 -1.33 14.68
N GLY A 64 3.52 -2.08 14.05
CA GLY A 64 4.66 -2.73 14.73
C GLY A 64 5.55 -1.74 15.48
N PHE A 65 5.84 -0.58 14.88
CA PHE A 65 6.68 0.49 15.48
C PHE A 65 5.94 1.41 16.46
N SER A 66 4.65 1.16 16.66
CA SER A 66 3.78 2.01 17.46
C SER A 66 4.12 1.97 18.96
N ALA A 67 4.57 0.82 19.46
CA ALA A 67 4.85 0.65 20.88
C ALA A 67 6.07 1.47 21.28
N GLU A 68 7.14 1.43 20.49
CA GLU A 68 8.37 2.19 20.71
C GLU A 68 8.12 3.69 20.58
N ALA A 69 7.32 4.13 19.60
CA ALA A 69 6.91 5.52 19.50
C ALA A 69 6.08 5.96 20.72
N LEU A 70 5.26 5.09 21.30
CA LEU A 70 4.51 5.38 22.52
C LEU A 70 5.41 5.46 23.75
N TYR A 71 6.34 4.51 23.92
CA TYR A 71 7.31 4.53 25.01
C TYR A 71 8.22 5.75 24.97
N ALA A 72 8.63 6.18 23.76
CA ALA A 72 9.38 7.42 23.61
C ALA A 72 8.54 8.64 24.05
N ALA A 73 7.26 8.69 23.67
CA ALA A 73 6.35 9.75 24.11
C ALA A 73 6.21 9.76 25.63
N ASP A 74 6.09 8.59 26.25
CA ASP A 74 5.92 8.46 27.70
C ASP A 74 7.17 8.94 28.45
N ALA A 75 8.35 8.46 28.04
CA ALA A 75 9.64 8.91 28.59
C ALA A 75 9.84 10.42 28.46
N GLY A 76 9.42 11.03 27.34
CA GLY A 76 9.44 12.47 27.15
C GLY A 76 8.52 13.21 28.11
N ALA A 77 7.32 12.67 28.35
CA ALA A 77 6.34 13.24 29.26
C ALA A 77 6.83 13.18 30.71
N GLU A 78 7.38 12.03 31.13
CA GLU A 78 7.99 11.85 32.46
C GLU A 78 9.18 12.77 32.68
N LYS A 79 10.09 12.88 31.70
CA LYS A 79 11.24 13.80 31.80
C LYS A 79 10.79 15.24 31.94
N CYS A 80 9.83 15.66 31.11
CA CYS A 80 9.26 17.01 31.16
C CYS A 80 8.59 17.27 32.51
N LEU A 81 7.82 16.33 33.03
CA LEU A 81 7.17 16.43 34.35
C LEU A 81 8.19 16.47 35.50
N TYR A 82 9.26 15.68 35.42
CA TYR A 82 10.35 15.70 36.38
C TYR A 82 11.04 17.07 36.45
N GLN A 83 11.30 17.68 35.30
CA GLN A 83 11.89 19.04 35.23
C GLN A 83 10.98 20.10 35.83
N VAL A 84 9.66 19.97 35.62
CA VAL A 84 8.66 20.86 36.26
C VAL A 84 8.69 20.70 37.77
N ARG A 85 8.72 19.47 38.29
CA ARG A 85 8.72 19.22 39.74
C ARG A 85 9.99 19.68 40.44
N GLN A 86 11.13 19.66 39.74
CA GLN A 86 12.42 20.10 40.27
C GLN A 86 12.69 21.59 40.06
N GLU A 87 11.73 22.35 39.52
CA GLU A 87 11.86 23.79 39.24
C GLU A 87 13.10 24.10 38.38
N ILE A 88 13.41 23.21 37.43
CA ILE A 88 14.53 23.41 36.51
C ILE A 88 14.12 24.48 35.50
N GLU A 89 14.61 25.71 35.65
CA GLU A 89 14.32 26.88 34.79
C GLU A 89 14.75 26.73 33.31
N SER A 90 15.17 25.54 32.89
CA SER A 90 15.49 25.18 31.50
C SER A 90 14.56 24.11 30.96
N GLU A 91 14.40 24.06 29.64
CA GLU A 91 13.53 23.09 28.96
C GLU A 91 12.09 23.16 29.49
N CYS A 92 11.51 22.05 29.95
CA CYS A 92 10.12 22.01 30.39
C CYS A 92 9.85 22.72 31.72
N GLY A 93 10.84 22.93 32.59
CA GLY A 93 10.58 23.53 33.90
C GLY A 93 10.48 25.05 33.89
N ALA A 94 10.75 25.71 32.76
CA ALA A 94 10.63 27.16 32.61
C ALA A 94 9.19 27.66 32.90
N ALA A 95 9.09 28.79 33.62
CA ALA A 95 7.82 29.38 34.06
C ALA A 95 6.85 29.72 32.91
N GLY A 96 7.36 30.04 31.72
CA GLY A 96 6.56 30.35 30.53
C GLY A 96 6.18 29.15 29.66
N GLY A 97 6.55 27.94 30.08
CA GLY A 97 6.53 26.75 29.23
C GLY A 97 7.83 26.58 28.44
N GLY A 98 8.09 25.36 28.02
CA GLY A 98 9.31 25.04 27.28
C GLY A 98 9.34 23.60 26.81
N THR A 99 10.41 23.23 26.10
CA THR A 99 10.48 21.97 25.36
C THR A 99 11.73 21.19 25.73
N THR A 100 11.57 19.88 25.95
CA THR A 100 12.66 18.91 26.05
C THR A 100 12.58 17.94 24.88
N SER A 101 13.72 17.54 24.33
CA SER A 101 13.78 16.55 23.27
C SER A 101 15.03 15.69 23.39
N MET A 102 14.94 14.45 22.91
CA MET A 102 16.05 13.50 22.95
C MET A 102 15.84 12.41 21.90
N GLN A 103 16.95 11.90 21.36
CA GLN A 103 16.99 10.61 20.69
C GLN A 103 17.49 9.56 21.68
N LEU A 104 16.72 8.50 21.83
CA LEU A 104 17.00 7.34 22.67
C LEU A 104 18.01 6.42 21.97
N SER A 105 18.58 5.48 22.72
CA SER A 105 19.60 4.55 22.21
C SER A 105 19.07 3.57 21.14
N ASN A 106 17.75 3.44 21.01
CA ASN A 106 17.08 2.62 19.99
C ASN A 106 16.59 3.45 18.80
N ASP A 107 17.11 4.66 18.59
CA ASP A 107 16.71 5.61 17.53
C ASP A 107 15.27 6.13 17.62
N ALA A 108 14.50 5.73 18.64
CA ALA A 108 13.27 6.42 18.96
C ALA A 108 13.61 7.83 19.46
N SER A 109 12.72 8.79 19.24
CA SER A 109 12.91 10.17 19.69
C SER A 109 11.64 10.71 20.29
N PHE A 110 11.77 11.69 21.18
CA PHE A 110 10.63 12.42 21.67
C PHE A 110 10.88 13.92 21.64
N ILE A 111 9.78 14.66 21.56
CA ILE A 111 9.70 16.09 21.80
C ILE A 111 8.53 16.30 22.77
N ALA A 112 8.83 16.76 23.98
CA ALA A 112 7.84 17.08 24.99
C ALA A 112 7.85 18.57 25.30
N THR A 113 6.67 19.18 25.29
CA THR A 113 6.48 20.62 25.47
C THR A 113 5.47 20.86 26.59
N LYS A 114 5.88 21.63 27.60
CA LYS A 114 5.00 22.19 28.61
C LYS A 114 4.46 23.53 28.11
N THR A 115 3.15 23.76 28.24
CA THR A 115 2.53 25.06 28.01
C THR A 115 2.56 25.89 29.31
N ALA A 116 2.18 27.17 29.27
CA ALA A 116 2.11 28.01 30.48
C ALA A 116 1.10 27.50 31.53
N GLY A 117 0.11 26.69 31.14
CA GLY A 117 -0.77 25.96 32.06
C GLY A 117 -0.18 24.59 32.47
N PRO A 118 -0.83 23.86 33.40
CA PRO A 118 -0.41 22.53 33.83
C PRO A 118 -0.73 21.47 32.76
N LEU A 119 -0.14 21.64 31.57
CA LEU A 119 -0.32 20.79 30.40
C LEU A 119 1.05 20.49 29.78
N ILE A 120 1.32 19.21 29.58
CA ILE A 120 2.47 18.68 28.85
C ILE A 120 1.96 17.90 27.64
N ASN A 121 2.51 18.24 26.48
CA ASN A 121 2.32 17.52 25.23
C ASN A 121 3.61 16.79 24.89
N SER A 122 3.61 15.46 24.87
CA SER A 122 4.77 14.67 24.46
C SER A 122 4.50 13.89 23.18
N LEU A 123 5.36 14.06 22.19
CA LEU A 123 5.30 13.38 20.91
C LEU A 123 6.51 12.48 20.74
N GLY A 124 6.28 11.17 20.75
CA GLY A 124 7.27 10.15 20.48
C GLY A 124 7.21 9.68 19.03
N ARG A 125 8.37 9.41 18.45
CA ARG A 125 8.56 8.98 17.07
C ARG A 125 9.52 7.80 17.01
N TYR A 126 9.16 6.83 16.20
CA TYR A 126 10.05 5.73 15.83
C TYR A 126 9.69 5.26 14.42
N GLN A 127 10.68 5.29 13.51
CA GLN A 127 10.48 4.94 12.10
C GLN A 127 9.29 5.69 11.48
N THR A 128 8.27 4.97 11.01
CA THR A 128 7.05 5.54 10.40
C THR A 128 5.92 5.78 11.42
N ALA A 129 6.13 5.43 12.69
CA ALA A 129 5.13 5.59 13.73
C ALA A 129 5.35 6.89 14.53
N SER A 130 4.26 7.54 14.91
CA SER A 130 4.27 8.70 15.80
C SER A 130 3.09 8.59 16.76
N ARG A 131 3.35 8.79 18.06
CA ARG A 131 2.34 8.71 19.11
C ARG A 131 2.47 9.92 20.03
N LYS A 132 1.33 10.48 20.42
CA LYS A 132 1.26 11.65 21.30
C LYS A 132 0.62 11.26 22.61
N ILE A 133 1.19 11.71 23.72
CA ILE A 133 0.62 11.66 25.06
C ILE A 133 0.41 13.10 25.53
N GLU A 134 -0.73 13.34 26.16
CA GLU A 134 -1.06 14.60 26.80
C GLU A 134 -1.24 14.34 28.29
N LEU A 135 -0.53 15.10 29.11
CA LEU A 135 -0.68 15.07 30.56
C LEU A 135 -1.17 16.44 31.01
N SER A 136 -2.25 16.46 31.77
CA SER A 136 -2.68 17.64 32.50
C SER A 136 -2.85 17.28 33.97
N TRP A 137 -2.62 18.27 34.83
CA TRP A 137 -2.92 18.15 36.25
C TRP A 137 -3.63 19.40 36.73
N THR A 138 -4.37 19.28 37.82
CA THR A 138 -4.91 20.41 38.57
C THR A 138 -4.04 20.58 39.81
N GLU A 139 -3.64 21.81 40.10
CA GLU A 139 -2.97 22.15 41.36
C GLU A 139 -3.93 22.05 42.54
#